data_AF-A0A329QL52-F1
#
_entry.id   AF-A0A329QL52-F1
#
_cell.length_a   1.000
_cell.length_b   1.000
_cell.length_c   1.000
_cell.angle_alpha   90.00
_cell.angle_beta   90.00
_cell.angle_gamma   90.00
#
_symmetry.space_group_name_H-M   'P 1'
#
loop_
_entity.id
_entity.type
_entity.pdbx_description
1 polymer ?
#
loop_
_entity_poly.entity_id
_entity_poly.type
_entity_poly.pdbx_seq_one_letter_code
_entity_poly.pdbx_strand_id
1 'polypeptide(L)'
;MLLNAVQRFLILGIEFVIVILSALIALEFLEGFKIATSEYYGLRNAGHIFFLLIFITFSPYVFAFYTVVVSPISWLLRKYVPFIIARVLIYSVSCGLLGSWVFDQMFSDYMIESYSLNRATSIWLFALAGLIYAVVENRVIQRYKMRAENMEISNKI
;
A
#
# COMPACT_ATOMS: atom_id res chain seq x y z
N MET A 1 9.25 26.25 -3.07
CA MET A 1 9.88 24.92 -2.95
C MET A 1 9.20 24.01 -1.93
N LEU A 2 8.92 24.46 -0.70
CA LEU A 2 8.31 23.61 0.35
C LEU A 2 6.90 23.11 -0.01
N LEU A 3 6.05 23.97 -0.58
CA LEU A 3 4.67 23.63 -0.97
C LEU A 3 4.62 22.46 -1.98
N ASN A 4 5.54 22.43 -2.95
CA ASN A 4 5.62 21.36 -3.95
C ASN A 4 6.07 20.03 -3.32
N ALA A 5 6.92 20.07 -2.30
CA ALA A 5 7.38 18.88 -1.59
C ALA A 5 6.27 18.28 -0.71
N VAL A 6 5.52 19.14 0.01
CA VAL A 6 4.37 18.73 0.82
C VAL A 6 3.26 18.15 -0.06
N GLN A 7 2.93 18.80 -1.17
CA GLN A 7 1.94 18.28 -2.13
C GLN A 7 2.34 16.90 -2.67
N ARG A 8 3.61 16.72 -3.06
CA ARG A 8 4.11 15.43 -3.54
C ARG A 8 4.00 14.35 -2.45
N PHE A 9 4.35 14.69 -1.22
CA PHE A 9 4.25 13.78 -0.09
C PHE A 9 2.80 13.34 0.17
N LEU A 10 1.84 14.29 0.15
CA LEU A 10 0.42 14.00 0.33
C LEU A 10 -0.14 13.12 -0.78
N ILE A 11 0.17 13.43 -2.05
CA ILE A 11 -0.27 12.62 -3.19
C ILE A 11 0.24 11.19 -3.07
N LEU A 12 1.54 11.02 -2.81
CA LEU A 12 2.13 9.69 -2.66
C LEU A 12 1.55 8.94 -1.45
N GLY A 13 1.21 9.64 -0.37
CA GLY A 13 0.56 9.03 0.80
C GLY A 13 -0.86 8.56 0.51
N ILE A 14 -1.66 9.38 -0.17
CA ILE A 14 -3.02 9.01 -0.58
C ILE A 14 -2.99 7.81 -1.53
N GLU A 15 -2.11 7.83 -2.54
CA GLU A 15 -1.92 6.72 -3.47
C GLU A 15 -1.50 5.44 -2.74
N PHE A 16 -0.59 5.54 -1.76
CA PHE A 16 -0.20 4.40 -0.94
C PHE A 16 -1.38 3.81 -0.16
N VAL A 17 -2.21 4.66 0.48
CA VAL A 17 -3.41 4.21 1.19
C VAL A 17 -4.36 3.47 0.25
N ILE A 18 -4.65 4.03 -0.92
CA ILE A 18 -5.54 3.40 -1.90
C ILE A 18 -5.01 2.02 -2.32
N VAL A 19 -3.71 1.92 -2.62
CA VAL A 19 -3.08 0.68 -3.06
C VAL A 19 -3.08 -0.38 -1.97
N ILE A 20 -2.77 -0.02 -0.72
CA ILE A 20 -2.79 -0.99 0.40
C ILE A 20 -4.20 -1.42 0.76
N LEU A 21 -5.16 -0.50 0.82
CA LEU A 21 -6.55 -0.85 1.14
C LEU A 21 -7.18 -1.71 0.05
N SER A 22 -6.85 -1.48 -1.22
CA SER A 22 -7.32 -2.35 -2.30
C SER A 22 -6.76 -3.77 -2.19
N ALA A 23 -5.51 -3.94 -1.76
CA ALA A 23 -4.94 -5.26 -1.46
C ALA A 23 -5.64 -5.94 -0.27
N LEU A 24 -5.95 -5.19 0.79
CA LEU A 24 -6.68 -5.71 1.95
C LEU A 24 -8.11 -6.14 1.58
N ILE A 25 -8.81 -5.35 0.76
CA ILE A 25 -10.12 -5.69 0.21
C ILE A 25 -10.05 -6.94 -0.68
N ALA A 26 -9.03 -7.04 -1.53
CA ALA A 26 -8.83 -8.22 -2.38
C ALA A 26 -8.57 -9.48 -1.54
N LEU A 27 -7.80 -9.36 -0.45
CA LEU A 27 -7.55 -10.46 0.47
C LEU A 27 -8.83 -10.90 1.17
N GLU A 28 -9.64 -9.94 1.63
CA GLU A 28 -10.94 -10.23 2.21
C GLU A 28 -11.84 -10.99 1.22
N PHE A 29 -11.86 -10.54 -0.03
CA PHE A 29 -12.70 -11.15 -1.06
C PHE A 29 -12.25 -12.57 -1.40
N LEU A 30 -10.94 -12.83 -1.46
CA LEU A 30 -10.39 -14.13 -1.84
C LEU A 30 -10.33 -15.14 -0.69
N GLU A 31 -10.00 -14.70 0.52
CA GLU A 31 -9.83 -15.56 1.69
C GLU A 31 -10.94 -15.35 2.73
N GLY A 32 -11.21 -14.10 3.11
CA GLY A 32 -12.22 -13.78 4.12
C GLY A 32 -13.64 -14.25 3.75
N PHE A 33 -14.01 -14.26 2.47
CA PHE A 33 -15.32 -14.70 2.01
C PHE A 33 -15.59 -16.21 2.25
N LYS A 34 -14.54 -17.02 2.40
CA LYS A 34 -14.65 -18.44 2.72
C LYS A 34 -15.17 -18.67 4.14
N ILE A 35 -14.89 -17.74 5.05
CA ILE A 35 -15.24 -17.84 6.47
C ILE A 35 -16.76 -17.66 6.62
N ALA A 36 -17.42 -18.72 7.10
CA ALA A 36 -18.88 -18.77 7.20
C ALA A 36 -19.42 -18.60 8.63
N THR A 37 -18.54 -18.43 9.63
CA THR A 37 -18.92 -18.24 11.03
C THR A 37 -19.40 -16.81 11.29
N SER A 38 -20.43 -16.64 12.13
CA SER A 38 -20.90 -15.31 12.57
C SER A 38 -19.90 -14.55 13.44
N GLU A 39 -18.89 -15.22 13.99
CA GLU A 39 -17.83 -14.62 14.80
C GLU A 39 -16.87 -13.74 13.97
N TYR A 40 -16.79 -14.00 12.67
CA TYR A 40 -15.96 -13.23 11.76
C TYR A 40 -16.76 -12.11 11.12
N TYR A 41 -16.51 -10.86 11.52
CA TYR A 41 -17.18 -9.69 10.94
C TYR A 41 -16.56 -9.23 9.61
N GLY A 42 -16.38 -10.16 8.68
CA GLY A 42 -15.87 -9.91 7.34
C GLY A 42 -16.94 -9.48 6.33
N LEU A 43 -16.54 -9.36 5.06
CA LEU A 43 -17.39 -8.91 3.95
C LEU A 43 -18.67 -9.74 3.81
N ARG A 44 -18.58 -11.05 4.02
CA ARG A 44 -19.72 -11.98 3.91
C ARG A 44 -20.79 -11.72 4.97
N ASN A 45 -20.40 -11.37 6.20
CA ASN A 45 -21.31 -11.26 7.33
C ASN A 45 -21.73 -9.82 7.64
N ALA A 46 -20.81 -8.86 7.46
CA ALA A 46 -21.07 -7.43 7.67
C ALA A 46 -21.49 -6.70 6.37
N GLY A 47 -21.40 -7.36 5.21
CA GLY A 47 -21.77 -6.78 3.92
C GLY A 47 -20.98 -5.51 3.61
N HIS A 48 -21.64 -4.53 2.96
CA HIS A 48 -20.97 -3.30 2.55
C HIS A 48 -20.51 -2.40 3.71
N ILE A 49 -21.06 -2.58 4.92
CA ILE A 49 -20.65 -1.84 6.13
C ILE A 49 -19.18 -2.14 6.45
N PHE A 50 -18.71 -3.34 6.12
CA PHE A 50 -17.30 -3.72 6.27
C PHE A 50 -16.35 -2.78 5.53
N PHE A 51 -16.70 -2.34 4.32
CA PHE A 51 -15.87 -1.39 3.56
C PHE A 51 -15.78 -0.04 4.27
N LEU A 52 -16.89 0.48 4.80
CA LEU A 52 -16.89 1.74 5.54
C LEU A 52 -16.01 1.64 6.78
N LEU A 53 -16.09 0.53 7.51
CA LEU A 53 -15.24 0.27 8.68
C LEU A 53 -13.76 0.19 8.29
N ILE A 54 -13.40 -0.50 7.20
CA ILE A 54 -12.01 -0.51 6.71
C ILE A 54 -11.54 0.91 6.42
N PHE A 55 -12.29 1.69 5.66
CA PHE A 55 -11.86 3.02 5.26
C PHE A 55 -11.73 3.97 6.46
N ILE A 56 -12.68 3.96 7.40
CA ILE A 56 -12.63 4.87 8.55
C ILE A 56 -11.55 4.43 9.55
N THR A 57 -11.48 3.14 9.84
CA THR A 57 -10.59 2.61 10.87
C THR A 57 -9.17 2.46 10.36
N PHE A 58 -8.93 1.89 9.18
CA PHE A 58 -7.57 1.55 8.72
C PHE A 58 -6.87 2.67 7.97
N SER A 59 -7.57 3.52 7.21
CA SER A 59 -6.91 4.58 6.41
C SER A 59 -5.98 5.48 7.23
N PRO A 60 -6.35 5.96 8.44
CA PRO A 60 -5.46 6.78 9.25
C PRO A 60 -4.18 6.04 9.67
N TYR A 61 -4.29 4.76 10.04
CA TYR A 61 -3.12 3.95 10.43
C TYR A 61 -2.21 3.67 9.23
N VAL A 62 -2.77 3.38 8.06
CA VAL A 62 -2.00 3.18 6.83
C VAL A 62 -1.29 4.47 6.42
N PHE A 63 -1.96 5.62 6.54
CA PHE A 63 -1.34 6.91 6.26
C PHE A 63 -0.24 7.28 7.27
N ALA A 64 -0.44 6.98 8.54
CA ALA A 64 0.58 7.16 9.57
C ALA A 64 1.79 6.24 9.32
N PHE A 65 1.56 4.98 8.97
CA PHE A 65 2.60 4.03 8.57
C PHE A 65 3.38 4.52 7.35
N TYR A 66 2.68 5.04 6.34
CA TYR A 66 3.32 5.68 5.20
C TYR A 66 4.24 6.84 5.62
N THR A 67 3.73 7.70 6.49
CA THR A 67 4.45 8.90 6.94
C THR A 67 5.72 8.55 7.71
N VAL A 68 5.63 7.60 8.63
CA VAL A 68 6.70 7.27 9.58
C VAL A 68 7.69 6.26 9.01
N VAL A 69 7.24 5.32 8.18
CA VAL A 69 8.06 4.19 7.72
C VAL A 69 8.36 4.31 6.24
N VAL A 70 7.32 4.35 5.40
CA VAL A 70 7.50 4.24 3.95
C VAL A 70 8.22 5.46 3.41
N SER A 71 7.78 6.67 3.74
CA SER A 71 8.35 7.92 3.21
C SER A 71 9.85 8.09 3.52
N PRO A 72 10.34 7.86 4.76
CA PRO A 72 11.78 7.87 5.05
C PRO A 72 12.55 6.80 4.26
N ILE A 73 12.01 5.58 4.17
CA ILE A 73 12.63 4.50 3.39
C ILE A 73 12.69 4.88 1.90
N SER A 74 11.59 5.40 1.35
CA SER A 74 11.52 5.89 -0.02
C SER A 74 12.57 6.97 -0.30
N TRP A 75 12.80 7.88 0.65
CA TRP A 75 13.85 8.88 0.54
C TRP A 75 15.25 8.26 0.57
N LEU A 76 15.52 7.34 1.51
CA LEU A 76 16.79 6.62 1.59
C LEU A 76 17.08 5.81 0.31
N LEU A 77 16.09 5.06 -0.17
CA LEU A 77 16.21 4.26 -1.39
C LEU A 77 16.54 5.12 -2.60
N ARG A 78 15.95 6.30 -2.74
CA ARG A 78 16.31 7.22 -3.82
C ARG A 78 17.71 7.80 -3.69
N LYS A 79 18.21 7.96 -2.47
CA LYS A 79 19.55 8.49 -2.21
C LYS A 79 20.63 7.46 -2.51
N TYR A 80 20.41 6.19 -2.16
CA TYR A 80 21.44 5.16 -2.22
C TYR A 80 21.28 4.13 -3.35
N VAL A 81 20.07 3.95 -3.89
CA VAL A 81 19.79 2.93 -4.91
C VAL A 81 19.48 3.59 -6.25
N PRO A 82 20.45 3.67 -7.18
CA PRO A 82 20.26 4.35 -8.46
C PRO A 82 19.28 3.59 -9.37
N PHE A 83 19.32 2.26 -9.34
CA PHE A 83 18.51 1.41 -10.23
C PHE A 83 17.03 1.40 -9.83
N ILE A 84 16.15 1.74 -10.77
CA ILE A 84 14.69 1.70 -10.58
C ILE A 84 14.22 0.27 -10.29
N ILE A 85 14.74 -0.72 -11.02
CA ILE A 85 14.34 -2.13 -10.86
C ILE A 85 14.62 -2.63 -9.44
N ALA A 86 15.77 -2.28 -8.87
CA ALA A 86 16.11 -2.64 -7.49
C ALA A 86 15.12 -2.03 -6.48
N ARG A 87 14.70 -0.77 -6.68
CA ARG A 87 13.69 -0.14 -5.82
C ARG A 87 12.32 -0.81 -5.93
N VAL A 88 11.90 -1.17 -7.14
CA VAL A 88 10.65 -1.92 -7.37
C VAL A 88 10.68 -3.26 -6.63
N LEU A 89 11.78 -4.01 -6.73
CA LEU A 89 11.94 -5.28 -6.01
C LEU A 89 11.88 -5.09 -4.49
N ILE A 90 12.56 -4.07 -3.96
CA ILE A 90 12.54 -3.79 -2.52
C ILE A 90 11.13 -3.49 -2.03
N TYR A 91 10.36 -2.65 -2.74
CA TYR A 91 8.98 -2.37 -2.34
C TYR A 91 8.08 -3.60 -2.45
N SER A 92 8.21 -4.38 -3.52
CA SER A 92 7.42 -5.59 -3.72
C SER A 92 7.69 -6.63 -2.64
N VAL A 93 8.95 -6.94 -2.34
CA VAL A 93 9.31 -7.90 -1.28
C VAL A 93 8.90 -7.38 0.09
N SER A 94 9.15 -6.10 0.40
CA SER A 94 8.79 -5.52 1.71
C SER A 94 7.28 -5.54 1.94
N CYS A 95 6.48 -5.21 0.91
CA CYS A 95 5.03 -5.29 1.01
C CYS A 95 4.57 -6.75 1.08
N GLY A 96 5.17 -7.69 0.34
CA GLY A 96 4.84 -9.11 0.47
C GLY A 96 5.05 -9.65 1.89
N LEU A 97 6.16 -9.28 2.53
CA LEU A 97 6.42 -9.59 3.94
C LEU A 97 5.38 -8.95 4.87
N LEU A 98 5.03 -7.68 4.63
CA LEU A 98 3.96 -7.02 5.35
C LEU A 98 2.61 -7.76 5.16
N GLY A 99 2.32 -8.26 3.96
CA GLY A 99 1.13 -9.06 3.67
C GLY A 99 1.08 -10.36 4.47
N SER A 100 2.21 -11.03 4.66
CA SER A 100 2.28 -12.20 5.55
C SER A 100 1.88 -11.83 6.98
N TRP A 101 2.41 -10.72 7.50
CA TRP A 101 2.07 -10.26 8.85
C TRP A 101 0.60 -9.82 8.95
N VAL A 102 0.07 -9.11 7.95
CA VAL A 102 -1.34 -8.72 7.89
C VAL A 102 -2.27 -9.94 7.90
N PHE A 103 -1.93 -11.01 7.19
CA PHE A 103 -2.71 -12.25 7.17
C PHE A 103 -2.86 -12.83 8.58
N ASP A 104 -1.77 -12.89 9.34
CA ASP A 104 -1.75 -13.41 10.71
C ASP A 104 -2.48 -12.50 11.70
N GLN A 105 -2.65 -11.20 11.38
CA GLN A 105 -3.49 -10.29 12.17
C GLN A 105 -4.97 -10.37 11.81
N MET A 106 -5.30 -10.69 10.55
CA MET A 106 -6.68 -10.75 10.07
C MET A 106 -7.37 -12.07 10.41
N PHE A 107 -6.63 -13.18 10.39
CA PHE A 107 -7.20 -14.51 10.54
C PHE A 107 -6.58 -15.23 11.74
N SER A 108 -7.44 -15.79 12.59
CA SER A 108 -6.99 -16.66 13.69
C SER A 108 -6.56 -18.03 13.18
N ASP A 109 -5.66 -18.71 13.92
CA ASP A 109 -5.18 -20.06 13.55
C ASP A 109 -6.32 -21.05 13.32
N TYR A 110 -7.35 -21.00 14.18
CA TYR A 110 -8.56 -21.81 14.03
C TYR A 110 -9.28 -21.56 12.69
N MET A 111 -9.41 -20.29 12.26
CA MET A 111 -10.03 -19.94 10.98
C MET A 111 -9.18 -20.40 9.80
N ILE A 112 -7.84 -20.27 9.91
CA ILE A 112 -6.90 -20.69 8.88
C ILE A 112 -7.02 -22.20 8.63
N GLU A 113 -7.03 -23.00 9.70
CA GLU A 113 -7.14 -24.45 9.60
C GLU A 113 -8.54 -24.88 9.12
N SER A 114 -9.60 -24.34 9.73
CA SER A 114 -10.98 -24.73 9.44
C SER A 114 -11.44 -24.37 8.03
N TYR A 115 -10.96 -23.26 7.48
CA TYR A 115 -11.33 -22.76 6.15
C TYR A 115 -10.23 -22.94 5.10
N SER A 116 -9.12 -23.59 5.46
CA SER A 116 -7.96 -23.84 4.58
C SER A 116 -7.50 -22.55 3.90
N LEU A 117 -7.37 -21.47 4.68
CA LEU A 117 -6.98 -20.16 4.17
C LEU A 117 -5.53 -20.17 3.71
N ASN A 118 -5.24 -19.51 2.58
CA ASN A 118 -3.92 -19.56 2.00
C ASN A 118 -3.12 -18.29 2.29
N ARG A 119 -2.13 -18.35 3.19
CA ARG A 119 -1.23 -17.22 3.48
C ARG A 119 -0.53 -16.66 2.25
N ALA A 120 -0.23 -17.51 1.26
CA ALA A 120 0.46 -17.08 0.04
C ALA A 120 -0.37 -16.07 -0.77
N THR A 121 -1.70 -16.11 -0.73
CA THR A 121 -2.53 -15.14 -1.46
C THR A 121 -2.33 -13.73 -0.92
N SER A 122 -2.22 -13.56 0.39
CA SER A 122 -1.86 -12.28 0.99
C SER A 122 -0.46 -11.81 0.55
N ILE A 123 0.53 -12.69 0.61
CA ILE A 123 1.90 -12.35 0.19
C ILE A 123 1.91 -11.84 -1.25
N TRP A 124 1.24 -12.53 -2.17
CA TRP A 124 1.17 -12.14 -3.58
C TRP A 124 0.41 -10.84 -3.80
N LEU A 125 -0.74 -10.64 -3.14
CA LEU A 125 -1.53 -9.42 -3.24
C LEU A 125 -0.75 -8.19 -2.77
N PHE A 126 -0.11 -8.28 -1.61
CA PHE A 126 0.67 -7.16 -1.08
C PHE A 126 1.98 -6.98 -1.85
N ALA A 127 2.61 -8.03 -2.36
CA ALA A 127 3.77 -7.89 -3.24
C ALA A 127 3.42 -7.16 -4.54
N LEU A 128 2.24 -7.44 -5.11
CA LEU A 128 1.69 -6.72 -6.26
C LEU A 128 1.37 -5.27 -5.91
N ALA A 129 0.79 -5.02 -4.74
CA ALA A 129 0.54 -3.66 -4.23
C ALA A 129 1.84 -2.85 -4.13
N GLY A 130 2.90 -3.43 -3.59
CA GLY A 130 4.24 -2.81 -3.53
C GLY A 130 4.81 -2.50 -4.91
N LEU A 131 4.60 -3.37 -5.89
CA LEU A 131 4.99 -3.14 -7.28
C LEU A 131 4.21 -1.97 -7.89
N ILE A 132 2.88 -1.95 -7.75
CA ILE A 132 2.02 -0.87 -8.23
C ILE A 132 2.47 0.46 -7.62
N TYR A 133 2.69 0.49 -6.30
CA TYR A 133 3.16 1.67 -5.60
C TYR A 133 4.50 2.16 -6.14
N ALA A 134 5.47 1.28 -6.36
CA ALA A 134 6.77 1.66 -6.91
C ALA A 134 6.67 2.32 -8.30
N VAL A 135 5.77 1.82 -9.15
CA VAL A 135 5.50 2.40 -10.47
C VAL A 135 4.85 3.79 -10.35
N VAL A 136 3.85 3.93 -9.47
CA VAL A 136 3.17 5.20 -9.21
C VAL A 136 4.15 6.22 -8.65
N GLU A 137 4.97 5.84 -7.67
CA GLU A 137 6.00 6.70 -7.09
C GLU A 137 6.94 7.24 -8.17
N ASN A 138 7.46 6.36 -9.02
CA ASN A 138 8.37 6.77 -10.08
C ASN A 138 7.69 7.75 -11.07
N ARG A 139 6.43 7.49 -11.47
CA ARG A 139 5.68 8.38 -12.36
C ARG A 139 5.45 9.76 -11.75
N VAL A 140 5.04 9.81 -10.49
CA VAL A 140 4.81 11.08 -9.77
C VAL A 140 6.12 11.86 -9.71
N ILE A 141 7.22 11.24 -9.30
CA ILE A 141 8.51 11.94 -9.20
C ILE A 141 8.98 12.50 -10.54
N GLN A 142 8.86 11.74 -11.62
CA GLN A 142 9.25 12.19 -12.96
C GLN A 142 8.43 13.42 -13.41
N ARG A 143 7.11 13.42 -13.17
CA ARG A 143 6.26 14.58 -13.49
C ARG A 143 6.69 15.85 -12.75
N TYR A 144 7.06 15.73 -11.47
CA TYR A 144 7.51 16.87 -10.68
C TYR A 144 8.89 17.38 -11.11
N LYS A 145 9.81 16.51 -11.55
CA LYS A 145 11.11 16.92 -12.11
C LYS A 145 10.93 17.74 -13.38
N MET A 146 10.18 17.22 -14.35
CA MET A 146 9.88 17.91 -15.62
C MET A 146 9.25 19.29 -15.39
N ARG A 147 8.33 19.39 -14.41
CA ARG A 147 7.68 20.66 -14.08
C ARG A 147 8.64 21.68 -13.48
N ALA A 148 9.62 21.23 -12.69
CA ALA A 148 10.65 22.11 -12.12
C ALA A 148 11.60 22.65 -13.19
N GLU A 149 12.06 21.79 -14.11
CA GLU A 149 12.93 22.18 -15.23
C GLU A 149 12.24 23.22 -16.14
N ASN A 150 10.96 23.03 -16.47
CA ASN A 150 10.21 23.98 -17.29
C ASN A 150 10.06 25.36 -16.64
N MET A 151 9.91 25.43 -15.30
CA MET A 151 9.84 26.71 -14.58
C MET A 151 11.20 27.43 -14.54
N GLU A 152 12.31 26.69 -14.43
CA GLU A 152 13.65 27.29 -14.50
C GLU A 152 13.97 27.85 -15.89
N ILE A 153 13.54 27.17 -16.95
CA ILE A 153 13.70 27.67 -18.33
C ILE A 153 12.89 28.95 -18.53
N SER A 154 11.63 28.99 -18.06
CA SER A 154 10.78 30.18 -18.19
C SER A 154 11.29 31.40 -17.43
N ASN A 155 12.02 31.22 -16.32
CA ASN A 155 12.60 32.34 -15.56
C ASN A 155 13.92 32.87 -16.14
N LYS A 156 14.50 32.18 -17.12
CA LYS A 156 15.74 32.57 -17.81
C LYS A 156 15.51 33.29 -19.13
N ILE A 157 14.26 33.35 -19.60
CA ILE A 157 13.82 34.06 -20.82
C ILE A 157 13.18 35.39 -20.39
#